data_AF-A0A2A2HMN7-F1
#
_entry.id   AF-A0A2A2HMN7-F1
#
_cell.length_a   1.000
_cell.length_b   1.000
_cell.length_c   1.000
_cell.angle_alpha   90.00
_cell.angle_beta   90.00
_cell.angle_gamma   90.00
#
_symmetry.space_group_name_H-M   'P 1'
#
loop_
_entity.id
_entity.type
_entity.pdbx_description
1 polymer ?
#
loop_
_entity_poly.entity_id
_entity_poly.type
_entity_poly.pdbx_seq_one_letter_code
_entity_poly.pdbx_strand_id
1 'polypeptide(L)'
;MVKAFEERKLSFSINGEEKIPAIEMVGTIQHIQNIIFHLGDYFYGNPSRPKGDFPQVIKDSCTLFVTNIEMGSVHAEMQIGDSQVGITELGTLGERAICATNELIEALSHTDVSKEELGEIIKDPHRLNKVLKEFYLVWPDPQSKRSLTFGFSGKVEEKLNPEQKEVIQSMLHKPVEEYEKEVFGRVYELRVDKNRRIQIDTPEGPIDCNFTADIEDDIKDTIGSIVTIRGVMKPFKGKFVLSIDSEASIERNPQYYLTSIKRNEIEVKLKEEVPIDIEFEDDCYIASNDDLGLLAVQPKMKLLIEELRGQLNVLWQEYVLVDEEELAPSGKDLREMLISIVGAQNV
;
A
#
# COMPACT_ATOMS: atom_id res chain seq x y z
N MET A 1 -27.17 34.55 -11.63
CA MET A 1 -27.66 33.41 -12.45
C MET A 1 -26.57 32.83 -13.32
N VAL A 2 -25.88 33.59 -14.19
CA VAL A 2 -24.83 33.02 -15.08
C VAL A 2 -23.65 32.40 -14.30
N LYS A 3 -23.10 33.08 -13.28
CA LYS A 3 -22.02 32.55 -12.41
C LYS A 3 -22.34 31.18 -11.79
N ALA A 4 -23.54 31.03 -11.25
CA ALA A 4 -23.93 29.80 -10.54
C ALA A 4 -24.22 28.62 -11.48
N PHE A 5 -24.39 28.86 -12.78
CA PHE A 5 -24.46 27.80 -13.81
C PHE A 5 -23.08 27.34 -14.28
N GLU A 6 -22.06 28.20 -14.21
CA GLU A 6 -20.69 27.84 -14.59
C GLU A 6 -20.00 27.01 -13.52
N GLU A 7 -20.28 27.27 -12.24
CA GLU A 7 -19.76 26.54 -11.06
C GLU A 7 -20.12 25.04 -11.02
N ARG A 8 -20.96 24.59 -11.96
CA ARG A 8 -21.46 23.20 -12.05
C ARG A 8 -20.90 22.42 -13.23
N LYS A 9 -20.13 23.09 -14.09
CA LYS A 9 -19.60 22.50 -15.32
C LYS A 9 -18.23 21.91 -15.07
N LEU A 10 -17.97 20.82 -15.78
CA LEU A 10 -16.68 20.18 -15.89
C LEU A 10 -16.39 19.95 -17.37
N SER A 11 -15.21 20.34 -17.83
CA SER A 11 -14.68 19.95 -19.12
C SER A 11 -13.49 19.03 -18.93
N PHE A 12 -13.37 18.05 -19.81
CA PHE A 12 -12.31 17.07 -19.78
C PHE A 12 -11.84 16.77 -21.20
N SER A 13 -10.53 16.81 -21.40
CA SER A 13 -9.90 16.58 -22.70
C SER A 13 -8.79 15.53 -22.60
N ILE A 14 -8.82 14.53 -23.49
CA ILE A 14 -7.71 13.60 -23.75
C ILE A 14 -7.17 13.89 -25.15
N ASN A 15 -5.93 14.38 -25.21
CA ASN A 15 -5.25 14.71 -26.46
C ASN A 15 -3.97 13.87 -26.63
N GLY A 16 -3.53 13.63 -27.87
CA GLY A 16 -2.20 13.06 -28.18
C GLY A 16 -2.19 11.95 -29.25
N GLU A 17 -3.17 11.05 -29.25
CA GLU A 17 -3.31 9.97 -30.25
C GLU A 17 -4.69 10.01 -30.93
N GLU A 18 -4.77 9.64 -32.22
CA GLU A 18 -6.01 9.66 -33.01
C GLU A 18 -7.09 8.68 -32.51
N LYS A 19 -6.72 7.70 -31.67
CA LYS A 19 -7.64 6.69 -31.14
C LYS A 19 -7.39 6.48 -29.65
N ILE A 20 -8.41 6.73 -28.84
CA ILE A 20 -8.37 6.56 -27.38
C ILE A 20 -9.16 5.30 -27.02
N PRO A 21 -8.59 4.36 -26.24
CA PRO A 21 -9.34 3.20 -25.76
C PRO A 21 -10.52 3.64 -24.89
N ALA A 22 -11.72 3.13 -25.19
CA ALA A 22 -12.93 3.48 -24.44
C ALA A 22 -12.81 3.19 -22.94
N ILE A 23 -12.07 2.15 -22.56
CA ILE A 23 -11.84 1.78 -21.16
C ILE A 23 -11.06 2.84 -20.39
N GLU A 24 -10.13 3.54 -21.04
CA GLU A 24 -9.38 4.63 -20.41
C GLU A 24 -10.28 5.84 -20.18
N MET A 25 -11.07 6.22 -21.19
CA MET A 25 -12.05 7.31 -21.06
C MET A 25 -13.03 7.03 -19.91
N VAL A 26 -13.59 5.83 -19.86
CA VAL A 26 -14.52 5.41 -18.79
C VAL A 26 -13.81 5.39 -17.43
N GLY A 27 -12.59 4.87 -17.37
CA GLY A 27 -11.78 4.84 -16.15
C GLY A 27 -11.53 6.26 -15.61
N THR A 28 -11.09 7.19 -16.45
CA THR A 28 -10.85 8.57 -16.05
C THR A 28 -12.12 9.25 -15.52
N ILE A 29 -13.25 9.10 -16.23
CA ILE A 29 -14.53 9.65 -15.78
C ILE A 29 -14.95 9.03 -14.44
N GLN A 30 -14.78 7.71 -14.27
CA GLN A 30 -15.14 7.01 -13.05
C GLN A 30 -14.32 7.51 -11.85
N HIS A 31 -13.01 7.65 -11.99
CA HIS A 31 -12.15 8.12 -10.91
C HIS A 31 -12.45 9.58 -10.52
N ILE A 32 -12.72 10.45 -11.50
CA ILE A 32 -13.15 11.82 -11.23
C ILE A 32 -14.51 11.84 -10.51
N GLN A 33 -15.47 11.01 -10.94
CA GLN A 33 -16.74 10.85 -10.24
C GLN A 33 -16.55 10.39 -8.79
N ASN A 34 -15.62 9.47 -8.53
CA ASN A 34 -15.29 9.00 -7.18
C ASN A 34 -14.69 10.11 -6.32
N ILE A 35 -13.78 10.93 -6.86
CA ILE A 35 -13.20 12.09 -6.16
C ILE A 35 -14.30 13.04 -5.72
N ILE A 36 -15.21 13.40 -6.63
CA ILE A 36 -16.34 14.30 -6.34
C ILE A 36 -17.25 13.68 -5.29
N PHE A 37 -17.51 12.37 -5.33
CA PHE A 37 -18.31 11.71 -4.29
C PHE A 37 -17.61 11.69 -2.91
N HIS A 38 -16.30 11.46 -2.86
CA HIS A 38 -15.54 11.54 -1.61
C HIS A 38 -15.58 12.94 -1.00
N LEU A 39 -15.46 13.98 -1.82
CA LEU A 39 -15.55 15.37 -1.40
C LEU A 39 -16.97 15.79 -1.02
N GLY A 40 -17.98 15.38 -1.79
CA GLY A 40 -19.38 15.59 -1.43
C GLY A 40 -19.72 14.94 -0.09
N ASP A 41 -19.25 13.71 0.13
CA ASP A 41 -19.44 13.02 1.40
C ASP A 41 -18.73 13.70 2.59
N TYR A 42 -17.54 14.26 2.36
CA TYR A 42 -16.83 15.09 3.33
C TYR A 42 -17.62 16.33 3.72
N PHE A 43 -18.09 17.07 2.72
CA PHE A 43 -18.78 18.34 2.93
C PHE A 43 -20.19 18.18 3.50
N TYR A 44 -20.78 17.00 3.35
CA TYR A 44 -22.00 16.60 4.04
C TYR A 44 -21.76 16.35 5.55
N GLY A 45 -20.51 16.15 5.97
CA GLY A 45 -20.12 15.92 7.36
C GLY A 45 -20.12 14.45 7.78
N ASN A 46 -20.16 13.51 6.83
CA ASN A 46 -20.06 12.10 7.16
C ASN A 46 -18.63 11.75 7.60
N PRO A 47 -18.44 10.82 8.55
CA PRO A 47 -17.11 10.28 8.85
C PRO A 47 -16.55 9.52 7.64
N SER A 48 -15.22 9.43 7.52
CA SER A 48 -14.60 8.62 6.47
C SER A 48 -15.11 7.19 6.53
N ARG A 49 -15.77 6.73 5.45
CA ARG A 49 -16.35 5.39 5.38
C ARG A 49 -15.34 4.40 4.82
N PRO A 50 -15.15 3.23 5.44
CA PRO A 50 -14.20 2.24 4.97
C PRO A 50 -14.65 1.56 3.68
N LYS A 51 -15.94 1.22 3.57
CA LYS A 51 -16.59 0.62 2.41
C LYS A 51 -18.05 1.01 2.34
N GLY A 52 -18.70 0.62 1.25
CA GLY A 52 -20.12 0.80 1.03
C GLY A 52 -20.42 1.89 0.02
N ASP A 53 -21.63 1.81 -0.51
CA ASP A 53 -22.10 2.74 -1.52
C ASP A 53 -22.22 4.16 -0.94
N PHE A 54 -22.01 5.18 -1.78
CA PHE A 54 -22.25 6.56 -1.35
C PHE A 54 -23.75 6.75 -1.05
N PRO A 55 -24.14 7.45 0.03
CA PRO A 55 -25.52 7.73 0.35
C PRO A 55 -26.23 8.34 -0.85
N GLN A 56 -27.50 7.98 -1.03
CA GLN A 56 -28.28 8.45 -2.18
C GLN A 56 -28.27 9.97 -2.30
N VAL A 57 -28.31 10.69 -1.17
CA VAL A 57 -28.20 12.16 -1.13
C VAL A 57 -26.91 12.67 -1.78
N ILE A 58 -25.77 12.00 -1.56
CA ILE A 58 -24.51 12.37 -2.19
C ILE A 58 -24.57 12.08 -3.69
N LYS A 59 -25.09 10.91 -4.08
CA LYS A 59 -25.23 10.55 -5.49
C LYS A 59 -26.11 11.55 -6.23
N ASP A 60 -27.27 11.85 -5.69
CA ASP A 60 -28.23 12.78 -6.29
C ASP A 60 -27.63 14.17 -6.46
N SER A 61 -26.85 14.64 -5.48
CA SER A 61 -26.25 15.97 -5.49
C SER A 61 -24.91 16.09 -6.24
N CYS A 62 -24.19 14.99 -6.48
CA CYS A 62 -22.80 15.03 -6.98
C CYS A 62 -22.56 14.20 -8.25
N THR A 63 -23.55 13.50 -8.79
CA THR A 63 -23.37 12.73 -10.04
C THR A 63 -23.17 13.66 -11.22
N LEU A 64 -22.12 13.39 -12.00
CA LEU A 64 -21.79 14.03 -13.26
C LEU A 64 -22.59 13.39 -14.40
N PHE A 65 -23.19 14.22 -15.23
CA PHE A 65 -23.88 13.83 -16.45
C PHE A 65 -23.15 14.43 -17.64
N VAL A 66 -22.82 13.58 -18.62
CA VAL A 66 -22.24 14.02 -19.90
C VAL A 66 -23.28 14.81 -20.67
N THR A 67 -22.95 16.07 -20.99
CA THR A 67 -23.81 16.98 -21.77
C THR A 67 -23.38 17.06 -23.23
N ASN A 68 -22.09 16.91 -23.49
CA ASN A 68 -21.52 16.91 -24.82
C ASN A 68 -20.30 15.99 -24.89
N ILE A 69 -20.07 15.35 -26.04
CA ILE A 69 -18.87 14.57 -26.30
C ILE A 69 -18.45 14.71 -27.77
N GLU A 70 -17.21 15.12 -27.98
CA GLU A 70 -16.58 15.21 -29.30
C GLU A 70 -15.51 14.11 -29.43
N MET A 71 -15.47 13.44 -30.59
CA MET A 71 -14.68 12.23 -30.82
C MET A 71 -13.62 12.47 -31.91
N GLY A 72 -12.39 12.00 -31.68
CA GLY A 72 -11.20 12.16 -32.53
C GLY A 72 -9.97 12.51 -31.69
N SER A 73 -10.17 13.46 -30.78
CA SER A 73 -9.56 13.62 -29.46
C SER A 73 -10.75 13.72 -28.50
N VAL A 74 -10.76 12.99 -27.39
CA VAL A 74 -11.96 13.00 -26.52
C VAL A 74 -12.04 14.36 -25.84
N HIS A 75 -13.09 15.11 -26.14
CA HIS A 75 -13.49 16.28 -25.36
C HIS A 75 -14.90 16.03 -24.83
N ALA A 76 -15.06 16.04 -23.51
CA ALA A 76 -16.32 15.80 -22.85
C ALA A 76 -16.67 16.99 -21.95
N GLU A 77 -17.90 17.48 -22.10
CA GLU A 77 -18.51 18.39 -21.15
C GLU A 77 -19.45 17.61 -20.23
N MET A 78 -19.35 17.88 -18.94
CA MET A 78 -20.14 17.26 -17.89
C MET A 78 -20.73 18.31 -16.96
N GLN A 79 -21.83 17.97 -16.31
CA GLN A 79 -22.44 18.82 -15.29
C GLN A 79 -23.03 18.00 -14.15
N ILE A 80 -23.10 18.59 -12.95
CA ILE A 80 -23.86 18.01 -11.83
C ILE A 80 -25.35 17.90 -12.21
N GLY A 81 -25.96 16.74 -11.97
CA GLY A 81 -27.36 16.49 -12.28
C GLY A 81 -28.38 17.18 -11.39
N ASP A 82 -27.99 17.58 -10.17
CA ASP A 82 -28.88 18.25 -9.22
C ASP A 82 -29.33 19.61 -9.73
N SER A 83 -30.60 19.78 -10.13
CA SER A 83 -31.12 21.04 -10.65
C SER A 83 -31.07 22.23 -9.68
N GLN A 84 -30.78 22.01 -8.39
CA GLN A 84 -30.64 23.09 -7.41
C GLN A 84 -29.38 23.92 -7.64
N VAL A 85 -29.48 25.22 -7.36
CA VAL A 85 -28.38 26.17 -7.48
C VAL A 85 -28.18 26.84 -6.14
N GLY A 86 -26.94 26.96 -5.69
CA GLY A 86 -26.60 27.57 -4.41
C GLY A 86 -27.11 29.01 -4.33
N ILE A 87 -27.90 29.32 -3.31
CA ILE A 87 -28.36 30.70 -3.05
C ILE A 87 -27.36 31.43 -2.12
N THR A 88 -26.52 30.67 -1.43
CA THR A 88 -25.45 31.15 -0.53
C THR A 88 -24.10 31.14 -1.22
N GLU A 89 -23.15 31.97 -0.74
CA GLU A 89 -21.76 32.00 -1.24
C GLU A 89 -21.03 30.65 -1.13
N LEU A 90 -21.51 29.72 -0.30
CA LEU A 90 -20.97 28.36 -0.17
C LEU A 90 -21.37 27.41 -1.29
N GLY A 91 -22.37 27.72 -2.13
CA GLY A 91 -22.86 26.80 -3.16
C GLY A 91 -23.64 25.57 -2.63
N THR A 92 -24.15 24.75 -3.56
CA THR A 92 -24.71 23.42 -3.27
C THR A 92 -23.62 22.41 -2.89
N LEU A 93 -24.03 21.23 -2.43
CA LEU A 93 -23.09 20.16 -2.09
C LEU A 93 -22.23 19.75 -3.29
N GLY A 94 -22.84 19.60 -4.47
CA GLY A 94 -22.14 19.29 -5.70
C GLY A 94 -21.18 20.40 -6.12
N GLU A 95 -21.63 21.66 -6.09
CA GLU A 95 -20.79 22.82 -6.42
C GLU A 95 -19.54 22.87 -5.54
N ARG A 96 -19.69 22.65 -4.23
CA ARG A 96 -18.56 22.58 -3.29
C ARG A 96 -17.59 21.45 -3.64
N ALA A 97 -18.11 20.28 -3.99
CA ALA A 97 -17.28 19.13 -4.35
C ALA A 97 -16.50 19.38 -5.66
N ILE A 98 -17.13 19.99 -6.67
CA ILE A 98 -16.47 20.40 -7.92
C ILE A 98 -15.37 21.43 -7.65
N CYS A 99 -15.67 22.49 -6.89
CA CYS A 99 -14.70 23.52 -6.55
C CYS A 99 -13.50 22.95 -5.79
N ALA A 100 -13.72 22.09 -4.79
CA ALA A 100 -12.63 21.45 -4.07
C ALA A 100 -11.82 20.47 -4.95
N THR A 101 -12.47 19.78 -5.89
CA THR A 101 -11.76 18.92 -6.86
C THR A 101 -10.82 19.76 -7.72
N ASN A 102 -11.30 20.91 -8.17
CA ASN A 102 -10.50 21.85 -8.94
C ASN A 102 -9.32 22.41 -8.15
N GLU A 103 -9.54 22.84 -6.90
CA GLU A 103 -8.47 23.34 -6.02
C GLU A 103 -7.39 22.27 -5.79
N LEU A 104 -7.79 21.01 -5.64
CA LEU A 104 -6.85 19.89 -5.52
C LEU A 104 -6.08 19.63 -6.82
N ILE A 105 -6.73 19.71 -7.98
CA ILE A 105 -6.04 19.55 -9.28
C ILE A 105 -5.07 20.71 -9.52
N GLU A 106 -5.47 21.95 -9.24
CA GLU A 106 -4.61 23.12 -9.30
C GLU A 106 -3.38 22.92 -8.39
N ALA A 107 -3.59 22.54 -7.13
CA ALA A 107 -2.51 22.27 -6.18
C ALA A 107 -1.57 21.15 -6.64
N LEU A 108 -2.11 20.00 -7.05
CA LEU A 108 -1.34 18.84 -7.50
C LEU A 108 -0.65 19.05 -8.86
N SER A 109 -1.06 20.05 -9.64
CA SER A 109 -0.41 20.38 -10.91
C SER A 109 0.84 21.26 -10.73
N HIS A 110 1.04 21.83 -9.54
CA HIS A 110 2.24 22.60 -9.19
C HIS A 110 3.37 21.70 -8.63
N THR A 111 4.62 22.11 -8.84
CA THR A 111 5.80 21.26 -8.58
C THR A 111 6.15 21.01 -7.12
N ASP A 112 5.66 21.85 -6.20
CA ASP A 112 6.11 21.89 -4.80
C ASP A 112 4.98 21.62 -3.78
N VAL A 113 3.93 20.89 -4.20
CA VAL A 113 2.77 20.62 -3.34
C VAL A 113 3.14 19.73 -2.15
N SER A 114 2.65 20.08 -0.97
CA SER A 114 2.82 19.32 0.27
C SER A 114 1.50 18.70 0.76
N LYS A 115 1.59 17.66 1.59
CA LYS A 115 0.40 17.01 2.18
C LYS A 115 -0.34 17.97 3.14
N GLU A 116 0.39 18.88 3.77
CA GLU A 116 -0.12 19.90 4.67
C GLU A 116 -1.02 20.90 3.93
N GLU A 117 -0.63 21.35 2.74
CA GLU A 117 -1.43 22.25 1.90
C GLU A 117 -2.73 21.59 1.45
N LEU A 118 -2.69 20.32 1.06
CA LEU A 118 -3.89 19.55 0.73
C LEU A 118 -4.80 19.32 1.96
N GLY A 119 -4.20 19.27 3.15
CA GLY A 119 -4.88 19.16 4.44
C GLY A 119 -5.77 20.36 4.79
N GLU A 120 -5.52 21.53 4.20
CA GLU A 120 -6.40 22.70 4.35
C GLU A 120 -7.74 22.52 3.61
N ILE A 121 -7.73 21.77 2.50
CA ILE A 121 -8.94 21.43 1.73
C ILE A 121 -9.66 20.25 2.38
N ILE A 122 -8.94 19.16 2.67
CA ILE A 122 -9.47 17.96 3.32
C ILE A 122 -8.72 17.70 4.63
N LYS A 123 -9.34 18.08 5.76
CA LYS A 123 -8.72 17.94 7.09
C LYS A 123 -8.65 16.50 7.58
N ASP A 124 -9.44 15.60 7.01
CA ASP A 124 -9.44 14.17 7.35
C ASP A 124 -8.34 13.43 6.57
N PRO A 125 -7.27 12.92 7.23
CA PRO A 125 -6.15 12.31 6.53
C PRO A 125 -6.51 11.02 5.78
N HIS A 126 -7.47 10.25 6.28
CA HIS A 126 -7.92 9.01 5.63
C HIS A 126 -8.67 9.33 4.34
N ARG A 127 -9.49 10.38 4.37
CA ARG A 127 -10.23 10.84 3.20
C ARG A 127 -9.32 11.52 2.18
N LEU A 128 -8.33 12.28 2.64
CA LEU A 128 -7.28 12.81 1.76
C LEU A 128 -6.53 11.69 1.05
N ASN A 129 -6.11 10.64 1.77
CA ASN A 129 -5.46 9.49 1.13
C ASN A 129 -6.36 8.78 0.10
N LYS A 130 -7.67 8.62 0.36
CA LYS A 130 -8.62 8.05 -0.62
C LYS A 130 -8.71 8.90 -1.88
N VAL A 131 -8.80 10.22 -1.73
CA VAL A 131 -8.81 11.15 -2.87
C VAL A 131 -7.49 11.13 -3.63
N LEU A 132 -6.35 11.07 -2.94
CA LEU A 132 -5.02 10.94 -3.57
C LEU A 132 -4.87 9.63 -4.34
N LYS A 133 -5.42 8.51 -3.84
CA LYS A 133 -5.43 7.23 -4.58
C LYS A 133 -6.19 7.36 -5.90
N GLU A 134 -7.36 7.99 -5.90
CA GLU A 134 -8.12 8.21 -7.14
C GLU A 134 -7.38 9.17 -8.09
N PHE A 135 -6.74 10.22 -7.57
CA PHE A 135 -5.90 11.11 -8.40
C PHE A 135 -4.72 10.38 -9.03
N TYR A 136 -4.04 9.51 -8.28
CA TYR A 136 -2.95 8.70 -8.81
C TYR A 136 -3.38 7.82 -10.00
N LEU A 137 -4.60 7.28 -9.96
CA LEU A 137 -5.17 6.46 -11.03
C LEU A 137 -5.54 7.28 -12.28
N VAL A 138 -5.88 8.56 -12.11
CA VAL A 138 -6.18 9.49 -13.23
C VAL A 138 -4.91 10.10 -13.81
N TRP A 139 -3.87 10.32 -13.00
CA TRP A 139 -2.72 11.09 -13.41
C TRP A 139 -1.94 10.41 -14.56
N PRO A 140 -1.54 11.16 -15.61
CA PRO A 140 -0.82 10.57 -16.73
C PRO A 140 0.58 10.13 -16.32
N ASP A 141 1.04 8.99 -16.84
CA ASP A 141 2.43 8.54 -16.66
C ASP A 141 3.42 9.45 -17.40
N PRO A 142 4.65 9.67 -16.87
CA PRO A 142 5.69 10.45 -17.56
C PRO A 142 6.02 9.96 -18.97
N GLN A 143 5.84 8.66 -19.24
CA GLN A 143 6.08 8.06 -20.55
C GLN A 143 4.85 8.11 -21.47
N SER A 144 3.70 8.57 -20.98
CA SER A 144 2.48 8.68 -21.76
C SER A 144 2.62 9.73 -22.86
N LYS A 145 2.24 9.37 -24.09
CA LYS A 145 2.13 10.32 -25.20
C LYS A 145 0.86 11.17 -25.14
N ARG A 146 0.00 10.91 -24.15
CA ARG A 146 -1.30 11.54 -24.01
C ARG A 146 -1.23 12.63 -22.96
N SER A 147 -1.92 13.73 -23.22
CA SER A 147 -2.14 14.81 -22.25
C SER A 147 -3.59 14.80 -21.79
N LEU A 148 -3.76 14.85 -20.48
CA LEU A 148 -5.05 15.00 -19.82
C LEU A 148 -5.20 16.43 -19.35
N THR A 149 -6.35 17.02 -19.64
CA THR A 149 -6.69 18.39 -19.25
C THR A 149 -8.06 18.40 -18.61
N PHE A 150 -8.22 19.16 -17.53
CA PHE A 150 -9.50 19.32 -16.85
C PHE A 150 -9.81 20.78 -16.57
N GLY A 151 -11.05 21.17 -16.81
CA GLY A 151 -11.59 22.45 -16.37
C GLY A 151 -12.79 22.20 -15.46
N PHE A 152 -12.90 22.93 -14.36
CA PHE A 152 -14.04 22.85 -13.45
C PHE A 152 -14.58 24.26 -13.21
N SER A 153 -15.86 24.37 -12.91
CA SER A 153 -16.51 25.63 -12.56
C SER A 153 -16.36 26.72 -13.62
N GLY A 154 -16.25 26.34 -14.91
CA GLY A 154 -16.03 27.28 -16.01
C GLY A 154 -14.65 27.94 -16.02
N LYS A 155 -13.70 27.47 -15.19
CA LYS A 155 -12.30 27.93 -15.20
C LYS A 155 -11.54 27.40 -16.42
N VAL A 156 -10.36 27.98 -16.64
CA VAL A 156 -9.41 27.53 -17.66
C VAL A 156 -9.04 26.07 -17.40
N GLU A 157 -8.96 25.33 -18.49
CA GLU A 157 -8.54 23.94 -18.51
C GLU A 157 -7.08 23.79 -18.06
N GLU A 158 -6.87 23.10 -16.94
CA GLU A 158 -5.55 22.80 -16.37
C GLU A 158 -5.00 21.49 -16.93
N LYS A 159 -3.77 21.55 -17.45
CA LYS A 159 -3.09 20.38 -18.00
C LYS A 159 -2.37 19.63 -16.89
N LEU A 160 -2.71 18.36 -16.69
CA LEU A 160 -2.06 17.53 -15.67
C LEU A 160 -0.58 17.33 -16.01
N ASN A 161 0.31 17.66 -15.08
CA ASN A 161 1.75 17.47 -15.23
C ASN A 161 2.12 15.99 -14.93
N PRO A 162 2.58 15.20 -15.92
CA PRO A 162 2.91 13.79 -15.70
C PRO A 162 3.99 13.55 -14.63
N GLU A 163 4.93 14.49 -14.45
CA GLU A 163 5.99 14.38 -13.43
C GLU A 163 5.43 14.37 -12.00
N GLN A 164 4.24 14.94 -11.79
CA GLN A 164 3.58 14.95 -10.48
C GLN A 164 2.99 13.60 -10.07
N LYS A 165 2.91 12.62 -10.98
CA LYS A 165 2.44 11.27 -10.63
C LYS A 165 3.32 10.60 -9.57
N GLU A 166 4.64 10.76 -9.68
CA GLU A 166 5.59 10.25 -8.68
C GLU A 166 5.48 11.01 -7.35
N VAL A 167 5.20 12.32 -7.40
CA VAL A 167 4.98 13.12 -6.20
C VAL A 167 3.72 12.66 -5.47
N ILE A 168 2.59 12.50 -6.18
CA ILE A 168 1.35 11.93 -5.62
C ILE A 168 1.62 10.54 -5.03
N GLN A 169 2.39 9.71 -5.73
CA GLN A 169 2.78 8.39 -5.22
C GLN A 169 3.60 8.52 -3.93
N SER A 170 4.60 9.39 -3.87
CA SER A 170 5.39 9.64 -2.66
C SER A 170 4.55 10.15 -1.49
N MET A 171 3.49 10.91 -1.75
CA MET A 171 2.56 11.33 -0.72
C MET A 171 1.72 10.15 -0.22
N LEU A 172 1.36 9.20 -1.08
CA LEU A 172 0.69 7.95 -0.66
C LEU A 172 1.59 7.08 0.21
N HIS A 173 2.91 7.14 0.02
CA HIS A 173 3.89 6.50 0.89
C HIS A 173 4.08 7.36 2.15
N LYS A 174 3.80 6.81 3.32
CA LYS A 174 3.99 7.53 4.58
C LYS A 174 5.50 7.82 4.76
N PRO A 175 5.91 9.01 5.22
CA PRO A 175 7.28 9.19 5.69
C PRO A 175 7.55 8.18 6.80
N VAL A 176 8.71 7.53 6.73
CA VAL A 176 9.21 6.53 7.67
C VAL A 176 9.25 7.17 9.07
N GLU A 177 8.23 6.92 9.89
CA GLU A 177 8.30 7.24 11.32
C GLU A 177 9.40 6.35 11.93
N GLU A 178 10.18 6.84 12.90
CA GLU A 178 11.26 6.12 13.63
C GLU A 178 10.85 4.76 14.25
N TYR A 179 9.59 4.36 14.11
CA TYR A 179 8.97 3.18 14.66
C TYR A 179 8.43 2.21 13.59
N GLU A 180 8.72 2.44 12.30
CA GLU A 180 8.39 1.50 11.25
C GLU A 180 9.22 0.21 11.41
N LYS A 181 8.54 -0.92 11.46
CA LYS A 181 9.14 -2.24 11.58
C LYS A 181 8.49 -3.21 10.62
N GLU A 182 9.34 -4.08 10.11
CA GLU A 182 8.94 -5.25 9.36
C GLU A 182 8.88 -6.46 10.29
N VAL A 183 7.80 -7.24 10.16
CA VAL A 183 7.60 -8.48 10.91
C VAL A 183 7.23 -9.58 9.94
N PHE A 184 8.04 -10.64 9.94
CA PHE A 184 7.73 -11.88 9.25
C PHE A 184 7.01 -12.86 10.18
N GLY A 185 5.96 -13.51 9.68
CA GLY A 185 5.32 -14.59 10.41
C GLY A 185 3.99 -15.04 9.81
N ARG A 186 3.36 -16.01 10.48
CA ARG A 186 2.06 -16.54 10.06
C ARG A 186 0.92 -15.89 10.82
N VAL A 187 -0.11 -15.46 10.11
CA VAL A 187 -1.33 -14.93 10.73
C VAL A 187 -2.22 -16.08 11.17
N TYR A 188 -2.53 -16.20 12.46
CA TYR A 188 -3.28 -17.36 13.00
C TYR A 188 -4.56 -17.00 13.77
N GLU A 189 -4.73 -15.74 14.20
CA GLU A 189 -5.96 -15.26 14.85
C GLU A 189 -6.41 -13.94 14.22
N LEU A 190 -7.72 -13.81 14.03
CA LEU A 190 -8.38 -12.57 13.58
C LEU A 190 -9.49 -12.17 14.55
N ARG A 191 -9.47 -10.91 14.96
CA ARG A 191 -10.54 -10.26 15.71
C ARG A 191 -11.06 -9.06 14.92
N VAL A 192 -12.35 -9.05 14.63
CA VAL A 192 -13.05 -8.01 13.84
C VAL A 192 -14.03 -7.15 14.66
N ASP A 193 -13.99 -7.24 15.99
CA ASP A 193 -14.84 -6.42 16.85
C ASP A 193 -14.33 -4.97 16.98
N LYS A 194 -14.76 -4.23 18.01
CA LYS A 194 -14.30 -2.85 18.24
C LYS A 194 -12.78 -2.73 18.41
N ASN A 195 -12.10 -3.83 18.76
CA ASN A 195 -10.64 -3.93 18.86
C ASN A 195 -10.11 -4.83 17.75
N ARG A 196 -10.15 -4.32 16.51
CA ARG A 196 -9.61 -5.00 15.33
C ARG A 196 -8.14 -5.33 15.50
N ARG A 197 -7.81 -6.62 15.52
CA ARG A 197 -6.43 -7.11 15.64
C ARG A 197 -6.24 -8.47 14.98
N ILE A 198 -5.02 -8.74 14.55
CA ILE A 198 -4.54 -10.06 14.22
C ILE A 198 -3.44 -10.48 15.19
N GLN A 199 -3.22 -11.79 15.32
CA GLN A 199 -2.03 -12.34 15.95
C GLN A 199 -1.15 -13.03 14.92
N ILE A 200 0.15 -12.75 15.02
CA ILE A 200 1.17 -13.22 14.09
C ILE A 200 2.17 -14.05 14.90
N ASP A 201 2.45 -15.27 14.48
CA ASP A 201 3.49 -16.13 15.07
C ASP A 201 4.82 -15.84 14.36
N THR A 202 5.75 -15.18 15.07
CA THR A 202 7.04 -14.71 14.52
C THR A 202 8.21 -15.51 15.10
N PRO A 203 9.42 -15.39 14.52
CA PRO A 203 10.64 -15.97 15.09
C PRO A 203 10.94 -15.52 16.53
N GLU A 204 10.52 -14.32 16.92
CA GLU A 204 10.69 -13.77 18.28
C GLU A 204 9.57 -14.18 19.24
N GLY A 205 8.46 -14.68 18.70
CA GLY A 205 7.25 -15.08 19.42
C GLY A 205 6.00 -14.36 18.91
N PRO A 206 4.83 -14.67 19.49
CA PRO A 206 3.58 -14.10 19.00
C PRO A 206 3.49 -12.60 19.27
N ILE A 207 3.05 -11.83 18.26
CA ILE A 207 2.78 -10.40 18.40
C ILE A 207 1.34 -10.05 18.04
N ASP A 208 0.83 -8.99 18.68
CA ASP A 208 -0.45 -8.38 18.32
C ASP A 208 -0.20 -7.31 17.24
N CYS A 209 -1.01 -7.32 16.19
CA CYS A 209 -1.05 -6.27 15.17
C CYS A 209 -2.46 -5.71 15.03
N ASN A 210 -2.62 -4.41 15.27
CA ASN A 210 -3.88 -3.70 15.07
C ASN A 210 -4.02 -3.28 13.62
N PHE A 211 -5.26 -3.30 13.11
CA PHE A 211 -5.54 -2.86 11.75
C PHE A 211 -6.80 -1.99 11.69
N THR A 212 -6.90 -1.14 10.66
CA THR A 212 -8.07 -0.30 10.43
C THR A 212 -9.18 -1.09 9.71
N ALA A 213 -10.42 -0.65 9.85
CA ALA A 213 -11.55 -1.27 9.15
C ALA A 213 -11.42 -1.24 7.62
N ASP A 214 -10.58 -0.34 7.08
CA ASP A 214 -10.36 -0.18 5.64
C ASP A 214 -9.76 -1.45 5.00
N ILE A 215 -8.91 -2.17 5.73
CA ILE A 215 -8.12 -3.32 5.23
C ILE A 215 -8.60 -4.68 5.78
N GLU A 216 -9.81 -4.71 6.35
CA GLU A 216 -10.33 -5.90 7.03
C GLU A 216 -10.47 -7.11 6.10
N ASP A 217 -10.85 -6.93 4.84
CA ASP A 217 -11.03 -8.05 3.91
C ASP A 217 -9.68 -8.58 3.41
N ASP A 218 -8.71 -7.70 3.15
CA ASP A 218 -7.33 -8.10 2.84
C ASP A 218 -6.73 -8.91 3.98
N ILE A 219 -7.02 -8.49 5.23
CA ILE A 219 -6.63 -9.20 6.44
C ILE A 219 -7.32 -10.58 6.54
N LYS A 220 -8.63 -10.69 6.25
CA LYS A 220 -9.33 -11.99 6.24
C LYS A 220 -8.68 -12.96 5.28
N ASP A 221 -8.29 -12.49 4.10
CA ASP A 221 -7.68 -13.32 3.06
C ASP A 221 -6.25 -13.77 3.43
N THR A 222 -5.62 -13.13 4.44
CA THR A 222 -4.27 -13.46 4.90
C THR A 222 -4.24 -14.49 6.04
N ILE A 223 -5.39 -14.85 6.61
CA ILE A 223 -5.46 -15.84 7.68
C ILE A 223 -4.92 -17.19 7.22
N GLY A 224 -4.02 -17.75 8.03
CA GLY A 224 -3.29 -18.98 7.75
C GLY A 224 -2.06 -18.79 6.85
N SER A 225 -1.92 -17.65 6.19
CA SER A 225 -0.80 -17.36 5.30
C SER A 225 0.44 -16.88 6.06
N ILE A 226 1.61 -17.17 5.49
CA ILE A 226 2.89 -16.59 5.90
C ILE A 226 3.06 -15.26 5.18
N VAL A 227 3.33 -14.21 5.94
CA VAL A 227 3.37 -12.84 5.47
C VAL A 227 4.52 -12.07 6.08
N THR A 228 4.93 -11.03 5.37
CA THR A 228 5.72 -9.93 5.86
C THR A 228 4.78 -8.74 6.07
N ILE A 229 4.75 -8.21 7.29
CA ILE A 229 3.94 -7.04 7.64
C ILE A 229 4.84 -5.85 7.97
N ARG A 230 4.64 -4.73 7.26
CA ARG A 230 5.31 -3.46 7.51
C ARG A 230 4.35 -2.48 8.17
N GLY A 231 4.68 -2.06 9.39
CA GLY A 231 3.80 -1.17 10.14
C GLY A 231 4.51 -0.41 11.25
N VAL A 232 3.74 0.40 11.97
CA VAL A 232 4.27 1.25 13.04
C VAL A 232 4.17 0.52 14.37
N MET A 233 5.30 0.35 15.06
CA MET A 233 5.36 -0.30 16.36
C MET A 233 5.20 0.71 17.49
N LYS A 234 4.07 0.66 18.22
CA LYS A 234 3.78 1.59 19.31
C LYS A 234 3.77 0.88 20.67
N PRO A 235 4.32 1.50 21.73
CA PRO A 235 4.16 0.98 23.08
C PRO A 235 2.69 1.12 23.53
N PHE A 236 2.06 0.01 23.88
CA PHE A 236 0.71 -0.08 24.42
C PHE A 236 0.71 -0.89 25.72
N LYS A 237 0.44 -0.23 26.85
CA LYS A 237 0.39 -0.86 28.19
C LYS A 237 1.63 -1.70 28.53
N GLY A 238 2.82 -1.22 28.18
CA GLY A 238 4.09 -1.90 28.46
C GLY A 238 4.44 -3.04 27.50
N LYS A 239 3.67 -3.25 26.44
CA LYS A 239 3.98 -4.15 25.32
C LYS A 239 4.12 -3.35 24.02
N PHE A 240 4.89 -3.84 23.08
CA PHE A 240 4.92 -3.28 21.73
C PHE A 240 3.80 -3.92 20.89
N VAL A 241 3.02 -3.08 20.20
CA VAL A 241 1.93 -3.51 19.31
C VAL A 241 2.19 -2.92 17.93
N LEU A 242 2.15 -3.77 16.92
CA LEU A 242 2.26 -3.34 15.52
C LEU A 242 0.93 -2.74 15.07
N SER A 243 0.94 -1.74 14.20
CA SER A 243 -0.28 -1.16 13.64
C SER A 243 -0.12 -0.88 12.16
N ILE A 244 -1.13 -1.27 11.38
CA ILE A 244 -1.20 -1.13 9.93
C ILE A 244 -2.52 -0.49 9.51
N ASP A 245 -2.48 0.30 8.44
CA ASP A 245 -3.63 1.05 7.92
C ASP A 245 -3.81 0.93 6.40
N SER A 246 -2.98 0.11 5.73
CA SER A 246 -2.97 -0.07 4.28
C SER A 246 -2.77 -1.53 3.89
N GLU A 247 -3.38 -1.96 2.79
CA GLU A 247 -3.19 -3.29 2.21
C GLU A 247 -1.73 -3.52 1.78
N ALA A 248 -1.06 -2.45 1.33
CA ALA A 248 0.35 -2.47 0.92
C ALA A 248 1.31 -2.76 2.08
N SER A 249 0.82 -2.71 3.33
CA SER A 249 1.56 -3.12 4.51
C SER A 249 1.68 -4.64 4.64
N ILE A 250 0.99 -5.43 3.81
CA ILE A 250 0.96 -6.89 3.90
C ILE A 250 1.49 -7.48 2.60
N GLU A 251 2.56 -8.24 2.71
CA GLU A 251 3.17 -8.95 1.59
C GLU A 251 3.12 -10.45 1.89
N ARG A 252 2.55 -11.25 0.97
CA ARG A 252 2.58 -12.71 1.10
C ARG A 252 3.92 -13.21 0.59
N ASN A 253 4.75 -13.69 1.50
CA ASN A 253 6.05 -14.24 1.17
C ASN A 253 6.33 -15.43 2.09
N PRO A 254 6.36 -16.67 1.58
CA PRO A 254 6.69 -17.84 2.38
C PRO A 254 8.20 -17.96 2.67
N GLN A 255 9.04 -17.08 2.10
CA GLN A 255 10.49 -17.15 2.26
C GLN A 255 10.98 -16.30 3.43
N TYR A 256 11.66 -16.94 4.38
CA TYR A 256 12.35 -16.29 5.49
C TYR A 256 13.84 -16.16 5.19
N TYR A 257 14.43 -15.02 5.50
CA TYR A 257 15.88 -14.81 5.37
C TYR A 257 16.56 -15.00 6.71
N LEU A 258 17.27 -16.13 6.85
CA LEU A 258 18.06 -16.38 8.04
C LEU A 258 19.29 -15.46 8.02
N THR A 259 19.44 -14.64 9.06
CA THR A 259 20.47 -13.58 9.14
C THR A 259 21.56 -13.86 10.17
N SER A 260 21.43 -14.94 10.94
CA SER A 260 22.36 -15.29 12.01
C SER A 260 22.50 -16.79 12.21
N ILE A 261 23.62 -17.18 12.81
CA ILE A 261 23.94 -18.53 13.24
C ILE A 261 24.24 -18.52 14.75
N LYS A 262 23.91 -19.62 15.44
CA LYS A 262 24.20 -19.76 16.88
C LYS A 262 25.50 -20.55 17.08
N ARG A 263 26.57 -19.89 17.54
CA ARG A 263 27.87 -20.50 17.83
C ARG A 263 28.22 -20.37 19.31
N ASN A 264 28.41 -21.49 20.02
CA ASN A 264 28.81 -21.50 21.43
C ASN A 264 27.98 -20.52 22.32
N GLU A 265 26.66 -20.55 22.14
CA GLU A 265 25.69 -19.66 22.80
C GLU A 265 25.68 -18.18 22.35
N ILE A 266 26.58 -17.79 21.45
CA ILE A 266 26.63 -16.44 20.87
C ILE A 266 25.94 -16.46 19.50
N GLU A 267 25.11 -15.45 19.25
CA GLU A 267 24.52 -15.22 17.94
C GLU A 267 25.52 -14.43 17.07
N VAL A 268 25.91 -15.02 15.95
CA VAL A 268 26.84 -14.43 14.97
C VAL A 268 26.04 -14.06 13.74
N LYS A 269 26.13 -12.80 13.31
CA LYS A 269 25.46 -12.33 12.09
C LYS A 269 26.12 -12.95 10.87
N LEU A 270 25.31 -13.44 9.93
CA LEU A 270 25.76 -13.92 8.63
C LEU A 270 26.20 -12.76 7.75
N LYS A 271 27.17 -13.03 6.87
CA LYS A 271 27.60 -12.09 5.83
C LYS A 271 26.58 -12.05 4.69
N GLU A 272 26.02 -13.19 4.33
CA GLU A 272 24.95 -13.34 3.35
C GLU A 272 23.75 -14.02 4.01
N GLU A 273 22.55 -13.54 3.70
CA GLU A 273 21.33 -14.11 4.26
C GLU A 273 20.98 -15.40 3.55
N VAL A 274 20.49 -16.39 4.29
CA VAL A 274 20.12 -17.70 3.74
C VAL A 274 18.60 -17.73 3.53
N PRO A 275 18.10 -17.83 2.30
CA PRO A 275 16.67 -17.97 2.04
C PRO A 275 16.19 -19.35 2.52
N ILE A 276 15.13 -19.36 3.31
CA ILE A 276 14.47 -20.56 3.83
C ILE A 276 13.03 -20.53 3.34
N ASP A 277 12.62 -21.54 2.59
CA ASP A 277 11.23 -21.69 2.20
C ASP A 277 10.45 -22.29 3.37
N ILE A 278 9.33 -21.66 3.73
CA ILE A 278 8.50 -22.08 4.86
C ILE A 278 7.08 -22.34 4.39
N GLU A 279 6.55 -23.47 4.82
CA GLU A 279 5.16 -23.87 4.63
C GLU A 279 4.53 -24.23 5.98
N PHE A 280 3.20 -24.26 6.04
CA PHE A 280 2.45 -24.68 7.22
C PHE A 280 1.41 -25.72 6.84
N GLU A 281 1.61 -26.95 7.29
CA GLU A 281 0.77 -28.11 7.01
C GLU A 281 0.65 -28.98 8.28
N ASP A 282 -0.52 -29.60 8.49
CA ASP A 282 -0.76 -30.50 9.62
C ASP A 282 -0.34 -29.94 10.99
N ASP A 283 -0.70 -28.68 11.25
CA ASP A 283 -0.39 -27.91 12.47
C ASP A 283 1.12 -27.73 12.76
N CYS A 284 1.97 -27.94 11.75
CA CYS A 284 3.42 -27.78 11.84
C CYS A 284 3.92 -26.81 10.76
N TYR A 285 4.96 -26.05 11.10
CA TYR A 285 5.80 -25.38 10.11
C TYR A 285 6.80 -26.39 9.55
N ILE A 286 6.97 -26.38 8.24
CA ILE A 286 7.97 -27.13 7.51
C ILE A 286 8.87 -26.10 6.85
N ALA A 287 10.17 -26.15 7.12
CA ALA A 287 11.14 -25.23 6.55
C ALA A 287 12.29 -25.98 5.89
N SER A 288 12.69 -25.53 4.70
CA SER A 288 13.76 -26.16 3.93
C SER A 288 14.66 -25.16 3.22
N ASN A 289 15.92 -25.57 3.03
CA ASN A 289 16.84 -24.99 2.05
C ASN A 289 17.64 -26.13 1.44
N ASP A 290 17.38 -26.41 0.16
CA ASP A 290 17.96 -27.56 -0.55
C ASP A 290 19.47 -27.40 -0.79
N ASP A 291 19.94 -26.17 -1.02
CA ASP A 291 21.35 -25.87 -1.29
C ASP A 291 22.27 -26.27 -0.11
N LEU A 292 21.79 -26.04 1.11
CA LEU A 292 22.48 -26.37 2.36
C LEU A 292 21.98 -27.67 3.00
N GLY A 293 20.92 -28.28 2.45
CA GLY A 293 20.29 -29.47 3.02
C GLY A 293 19.66 -29.25 4.39
N LEU A 294 19.15 -28.04 4.66
CA LEU A 294 18.45 -27.72 5.90
C LEU A 294 17.00 -28.21 5.81
N LEU A 295 16.52 -28.84 6.87
CA LEU A 295 15.11 -29.28 6.97
C LEU A 295 14.68 -29.29 8.44
N ALA A 296 13.68 -28.50 8.79
CA ALA A 296 13.12 -28.45 10.14
C ALA A 296 11.59 -28.55 10.12
N VAL A 297 11.04 -29.23 11.12
CA VAL A 297 9.58 -29.35 11.31
C VAL A 297 9.22 -29.06 12.75
N GLN A 298 8.50 -27.97 12.99
CA GLN A 298 8.21 -27.48 14.34
C GLN A 298 6.80 -26.88 14.45
N PRO A 299 6.13 -26.96 15.62
CA PRO A 299 4.79 -26.40 15.80
C PRO A 299 4.76 -24.87 16.02
N LYS A 300 5.93 -24.23 16.15
CA LYS A 300 6.07 -22.79 16.41
C LYS A 300 7.19 -22.19 15.58
N MET A 301 6.97 -21.00 15.03
CA MET A 301 7.96 -20.30 14.19
C MET A 301 9.29 -20.10 14.92
N LYS A 302 9.26 -19.66 16.19
CA LYS A 302 10.47 -19.50 17.01
C LYS A 302 11.31 -20.78 17.11
N LEU A 303 10.68 -21.93 17.34
CA LEU A 303 11.38 -23.21 17.48
C LEU A 303 11.97 -23.64 16.13
N LEU A 304 11.24 -23.42 15.04
CA LEU A 304 11.68 -23.70 13.67
C LEU A 304 12.99 -22.97 13.35
N ILE A 305 13.03 -21.66 13.61
CA ILE A 305 14.23 -20.85 13.35
C ILE A 305 15.38 -21.21 14.29
N GLU A 306 15.10 -21.52 15.57
CA GLU A 306 16.13 -22.01 16.50
C GLU A 306 16.75 -23.34 16.04
N GLU A 307 15.96 -24.26 15.49
CA GLU A 307 16.44 -25.53 14.94
C GLU A 307 17.29 -25.33 13.68
N LEU A 308 16.84 -24.53 12.72
CA LEU A 308 17.60 -24.21 11.50
C LEU A 308 18.97 -23.59 11.82
N ARG A 309 19.01 -22.67 12.79
CA ARG A 309 20.27 -22.09 13.29
C ARG A 309 21.20 -23.15 13.90
N GLY A 310 20.62 -24.14 14.57
CA GLY A 310 21.34 -25.28 15.12
C GLY A 310 21.93 -26.17 14.02
N GLN A 311 21.14 -26.52 13.01
CA GLN A 311 21.59 -27.30 11.85
C GLN A 311 22.72 -26.58 11.09
N LEU A 312 22.58 -25.28 10.83
CA LEU A 312 23.63 -24.49 10.19
C LEU A 312 24.93 -24.48 11.02
N ASN A 313 24.84 -24.43 12.35
CA ASN A 313 26.01 -24.54 13.22
C ASN A 313 26.66 -25.93 13.17
N VAL A 314 25.88 -27.01 13.06
CA VAL A 314 26.43 -28.35 12.84
C VAL A 314 27.19 -28.40 11.52
N LEU A 315 26.62 -27.87 10.43
CA LEU A 315 27.32 -27.80 9.14
C LEU A 315 28.64 -27.02 9.24
N TRP A 316 28.64 -25.89 9.95
CA TRP A 316 29.87 -25.13 10.18
C TRP A 316 30.93 -25.94 10.94
N GLN A 317 30.53 -26.66 11.99
CA GLN A 317 31.44 -27.48 12.78
C GLN A 317 32.03 -28.64 11.97
N GLU A 318 31.20 -29.33 11.19
CA GLU A 318 31.59 -30.55 10.46
C GLU A 318 32.35 -30.25 9.15
N TYR A 319 32.13 -29.09 8.51
CA TYR A 319 32.72 -28.79 7.19
C TYR A 319 33.74 -27.65 7.21
N VAL A 320 33.66 -26.72 8.16
CA VAL A 320 34.56 -25.55 8.19
C VAL A 320 35.64 -25.66 9.26
N LEU A 321 35.32 -26.21 10.44
CA LEU A 321 36.29 -26.31 11.55
C LEU A 321 37.19 -27.55 11.48
N VAL A 322 36.86 -28.53 10.64
CA VAL A 322 37.71 -29.70 10.38
C VAL A 322 38.85 -29.36 9.42
N ASP A 323 39.87 -30.22 9.37
CA ASP A 323 40.95 -30.09 8.40
C ASP A 323 40.40 -30.28 6.97
N GLU A 324 40.80 -29.42 6.04
CA GLU A 324 40.35 -29.48 4.66
C GLU A 324 40.82 -30.77 3.94
N GLU A 325 41.93 -31.36 4.39
CA GLU A 325 42.43 -32.64 3.85
C GLU A 325 41.52 -33.82 4.21
N GLU A 326 40.71 -33.71 5.27
CA GLU A 326 39.77 -34.75 5.70
C GLU A 326 38.44 -34.71 4.92
N LEU A 327 38.21 -33.64 4.13
CA LEU A 327 36.98 -33.47 3.37
C LEU A 327 37.03 -34.14 2.00
N ALA A 328 35.96 -34.86 1.67
CA ALA A 328 35.68 -35.28 0.30
C ALA A 328 35.47 -34.04 -0.61
N PRO A 329 35.64 -34.16 -1.95
CA PRO A 329 35.49 -33.03 -2.88
C PRO A 329 34.19 -32.24 -2.70
N SER A 330 33.04 -32.91 -2.57
CA SER A 330 31.75 -32.25 -2.32
C SER A 330 31.68 -31.55 -0.95
N GLY A 331 32.43 -32.03 0.05
CA GLY A 331 32.55 -31.37 1.34
C GLY A 331 33.39 -30.09 1.27
N LYS A 332 34.36 -30.02 0.35
CA LYS A 332 35.12 -28.80 0.08
C LYS A 332 34.25 -27.74 -0.59
N ASP A 333 33.42 -28.13 -1.55
CA ASP A 333 32.46 -27.22 -2.19
C ASP A 333 31.48 -26.63 -1.16
N LEU A 334 30.93 -27.47 -0.28
CA LEU A 334 30.05 -27.03 0.81
C LEU A 334 30.78 -26.13 1.82
N ARG A 335 32.04 -26.43 2.16
CA ARG A 335 32.88 -25.58 3.02
C ARG A 335 33.04 -24.19 2.43
N GLU A 336 33.36 -24.07 1.14
CA GLU A 336 33.50 -22.77 0.48
C GLU A 336 32.20 -21.95 0.54
N MET A 337 31.06 -22.59 0.29
CA MET A 337 29.73 -21.97 0.41
C MET A 337 29.42 -21.51 1.84
N LEU A 338 29.69 -22.34 2.85
CA LEU A 338 29.49 -21.95 4.25
C LEU A 338 30.38 -20.77 4.64
N ILE A 339 31.63 -20.73 4.19
CA ILE A 339 32.56 -19.61 4.42
C ILE A 339 32.06 -18.33 3.73
N SER A 340 31.47 -18.41 2.53
CA SER A 340 30.91 -17.23 1.86
C SER A 340 29.74 -16.64 2.63
N ILE A 341 28.88 -17.51 3.19
CA ILE A 341 27.68 -17.15 3.96
C ILE A 341 28.03 -16.58 5.34
N VAL A 342 28.87 -17.26 6.13
CA VAL A 342 29.15 -16.89 7.54
C VAL A 342 30.32 -15.89 7.64
N GLY A 343 31.21 -15.86 6.64
CA GLY A 343 32.38 -15.00 6.58
C GLY A 343 33.66 -15.62 7.16
N ALA A 344 34.78 -15.45 6.46
CA ALA A 344 36.08 -16.03 6.81
C ALA A 344 36.71 -15.47 8.11
N GLN A 345 36.30 -14.28 8.58
CA GLN A 345 36.79 -13.69 9.83
C GLN A 345 36.27 -14.42 11.09
N ASN A 346 35.37 -15.38 10.90
CA ASN A 346 34.75 -16.18 11.94
C ASN A 346 35.31 -17.62 12.01
N VAL A 347 36.32 -17.96 11.20
CA VAL A 347 36.99 -19.27 11.21
C VAL A 347 37.88 -19.43 12.43
#